data_AF-A0A5B9RFX4-F1
#
_entry.id   AF-A0A5B9RFX4-F1
#
_cell.length_a   1.000
_cell.length_b   1.000
_cell.length_c   1.000
_cell.angle_alpha   90.00
_cell.angle_beta   90.00
_cell.angle_gamma   90.00
#
_symmetry.space_group_name_H-M   'P 1'
#
loop_
_entity.id
_entity.type
_entity.pdbx_description
1 polymer ?
#
loop_
_entity_poly.entity_id
_entity_poly.type
_entity_poly.pdbx_seq_one_letter_code
_entity_poly.pdbx_strand_id
1 'polypeptide(L)'
;MVVMSLAFTILLVLGLVGFVFLIKSYDSGSFMELCAFECGMPSSINSGPIFSVRFFLLCLIFIILDIETITVLFHPLMVMSDGGLGFVFVLIALWVFCGLTLWEWLKGGLDWVL
;
A
#
# COMPACT_ATOMS: atom_id res chain seq x y z
N MET A 1 -26.67 -19.92 4.03
CA MET A 1 -25.52 -20.03 4.97
C MET A 1 -24.60 -18.81 4.87
N VAL A 2 -24.12 -18.43 3.68
CA VAL A 2 -23.22 -17.27 3.48
C VAL A 2 -23.81 -15.92 3.94
N VAL A 3 -25.09 -15.66 3.65
CA VAL A 3 -25.76 -14.42 4.08
C VAL A 3 -25.86 -14.32 5.61
N MET A 4 -26.09 -15.45 6.29
CA MET A 4 -26.18 -15.51 7.75
C MET A 4 -24.80 -15.34 8.40
N SER A 5 -23.74 -15.92 7.82
CA SER A 5 -22.38 -15.70 8.32
C SER A 5 -21.93 -14.25 8.13
N LEU A 6 -22.32 -13.60 7.03
CA LEU A 6 -22.01 -12.17 6.80
C LEU A 6 -22.77 -11.26 7.77
N ALA A 7 -24.05 -11.54 8.03
CA ALA A 7 -24.82 -10.77 9.01
C ALA A 7 -24.21 -10.89 10.42
N PHE A 8 -23.76 -12.09 10.79
CA PHE A 8 -23.11 -12.32 12.08
C PHE A 8 -21.78 -11.59 12.21
N THR A 9 -20.92 -11.60 11.19
CA THR A 9 -19.64 -10.89 11.23
C THR A 9 -19.82 -9.38 11.33
N ILE A 10 -20.77 -8.81 10.58
CA ILE A 10 -21.08 -7.37 10.65
C ILE A 10 -21.59 -7.00 12.04
N LEU A 11 -22.49 -7.80 12.61
CA LEU A 11 -23.01 -7.57 13.96
C LEU A 11 -21.90 -7.61 15.01
N LEU A 12 -20.95 -8.55 14.88
CA LEU A 12 -19.82 -8.67 15.79
C LEU A 12 -18.89 -7.46 15.70
N VAL A 13 -18.55 -7.00 14.49
CA VAL A 13 -17.72 -5.81 14.28
C VAL A 13 -18.39 -4.56 14.85
N LEU A 14 -19.68 -4.36 14.56
CA LEU A 14 -20.44 -3.23 15.10
C LEU A 14 -20.55 -3.30 16.63
N GLY A 15 -20.76 -4.49 17.19
CA GLY A 15 -20.78 -4.73 18.63
C GLY A 15 -19.47 -4.38 19.31
N LEU A 16 -18.33 -4.79 18.72
CA LEU A 16 -17.00 -4.46 19.22
C LEU A 16 -16.71 -2.95 19.13
N VAL A 17 -17.06 -2.31 18.03
CA VAL A 17 -16.90 -0.85 17.88
C VAL A 17 -17.75 -0.11 18.92
N GLY A 18 -19.02 -0.48 19.06
CA GLY A 18 -19.92 0.10 20.06
C GLY A 18 -19.40 -0.10 21.49
N PHE A 19 -18.88 -1.28 21.80
CA PHE A 19 -18.28 -1.59 23.10
C PHE A 19 -17.06 -0.71 23.41
N VAL A 20 -16.18 -0.47 22.44
CA VAL A 20 -15.03 0.44 22.59
C VAL A 20 -15.50 1.88 22.85
N PHE A 21 -16.54 2.35 22.17
CA PHE A 21 -17.11 3.68 22.41
C PHE A 21 -17.74 3.83 23.81
N LEU A 22 -18.41 2.78 24.31
CA LEU A 22 -18.98 2.78 25.66
C LEU A 22 -17.89 2.86 26.74
N ILE A 23 -16.77 2.15 26.57
CA ILE A 23 -15.64 2.20 27.52
C ILE A 23 -14.93 3.56 27.49
N LYS A 24 -14.77 4.15 26.30
CA LYS A 24 -14.00 5.40 26.11
C LYS A 24 -14.67 6.65 26.70
N SER A 25 -15.94 6.59 27.10
CA SER A 25 -16.72 7.76 27.52
C SER A 25 -16.36 8.34 28.91
N TYR A 26 -15.31 7.86 29.59
CA TYR A 26 -15.06 8.21 31.00
C TYR A 26 -13.84 9.10 31.28
N ASP A 27 -13.02 9.48 30.29
CA ASP A 27 -11.86 10.32 30.56
C ASP A 27 -11.70 11.42 29.51
N SER A 28 -12.02 12.65 29.90
CA SER A 28 -11.62 13.84 29.13
C SER A 28 -10.13 14.04 29.38
N GLY A 29 -9.31 13.29 28.64
CA GLY A 29 -7.87 13.29 28.81
C GLY A 29 -7.28 14.69 28.83
N SER A 30 -6.20 14.87 29.59
CA SER A 30 -5.54 16.18 29.71
C SER A 30 -5.09 16.69 28.32
N PHE A 31 -4.95 18.01 28.14
CA PHE A 31 -4.49 18.60 26.86
C PHE A 31 -3.21 17.92 26.33
N MET A 32 -2.32 17.50 27.22
CA MET A 32 -1.09 16.78 26.88
C MET A 32 -1.33 15.37 26.32
N GLU A 33 -2.36 14.67 26.80
CA GLU A 33 -2.78 13.34 26.30
C GLU A 33 -3.47 13.44 24.93
N LEU A 34 -4.13 14.57 24.67
CA LEU A 34 -4.81 14.85 23.41
C LEU A 34 -3.88 15.43 22.34
N CYS A 35 -2.71 15.93 22.73
CA CYS A 35 -1.69 16.44 21.80
C CYS A 35 -0.83 15.31 21.21
N ALA A 36 -0.31 15.54 20.01
CA ALA A 36 0.68 14.63 19.43
C ALA A 36 1.93 14.59 20.33
N PHE A 37 2.41 13.39 20.62
CA PHE A 37 3.57 13.19 21.47
C PHE A 37 4.85 13.63 20.76
N GLU A 38 5.49 14.68 21.27
CA GLU A 38 6.80 15.15 20.82
C GLU A 38 7.72 15.31 22.04
N CYS A 39 8.01 14.19 22.71
CA CYS A 39 8.84 14.13 23.91
C CYS A 39 8.29 14.95 25.10
N GLY A 40 6.96 14.97 25.29
CA GLY A 40 6.30 15.71 26.37
C GLY A 40 6.08 17.20 26.08
N MET A 41 6.38 17.64 24.85
CA MET A 41 6.07 18.99 24.37
C MET A 41 4.88 18.95 23.41
N PRO A 42 4.04 20.01 23.37
CA PRO A 42 2.97 20.09 22.37
C PRO A 42 3.61 20.28 20.98
N SER A 43 3.10 19.56 19.98
CA SER A 43 3.63 19.64 18.62
C SER A 43 3.48 21.05 18.06
N SER A 44 4.61 21.68 17.73
CA SER A 44 4.69 23.08 17.26
C SER A 44 4.52 23.24 15.74
N ILE A 45 4.31 22.13 15.04
CA ILE A 45 4.31 22.07 13.58
C ILE A 45 2.95 22.48 13.03
N ASN A 46 2.84 23.73 12.57
CA ASN A 46 1.64 24.26 11.89
C ASN A 46 1.58 23.88 10.39
N SER A 47 2.66 23.28 9.86
CA SER A 47 2.80 22.83 8.47
C SER A 47 3.54 21.49 8.43
N GLY A 48 2.90 20.44 7.92
CA GLY A 48 3.49 19.09 7.88
C GLY A 48 4.92 19.07 7.34
N PRO A 49 5.80 18.19 7.85
CA PRO A 49 7.20 18.17 7.47
C PRO A 49 7.34 18.03 5.95
N ILE A 50 8.26 18.80 5.37
CA ILE A 50 8.64 18.63 3.97
C ILE A 50 9.34 17.28 3.88
N PHE A 51 8.63 16.29 3.34
CA PHE A 51 9.16 14.95 3.15
C PHE A 51 10.24 14.95 2.06
N SER A 52 11.19 14.03 2.18
CA SER A 52 12.24 13.88 1.17
C SER A 52 11.64 13.42 -0.16
N VAL A 53 12.11 14.00 -1.27
CA VAL A 53 11.69 13.63 -2.65
C VAL A 53 11.97 12.15 -2.96
N ARG A 54 12.84 11.51 -2.18
CA ARG A 54 13.19 10.08 -2.34
C ARG A 54 11.99 9.15 -2.13
N PHE A 55 11.12 9.44 -1.15
CA PHE A 55 9.90 8.65 -0.95
C PHE A 55 8.93 8.77 -2.12
N PHE A 56 8.87 9.95 -2.74
CA PHE A 56 8.07 10.15 -3.95
C PHE A 56 8.58 9.31 -5.12
N LEU A 57 9.90 9.25 -5.33
CA LEU A 57 10.51 8.42 -6.38
C LEU A 57 10.24 6.93 -6.16
N LEU A 58 10.37 6.45 -4.91
CA LEU A 58 10.03 5.07 -4.57
C LEU A 58 8.55 4.74 -4.83
N CYS A 59 7.62 5.64 -4.49
CA CYS A 59 6.21 5.46 -4.81
C CYS A 59 5.95 5.41 -6.32
N LEU A 60 6.65 6.24 -7.11
CA LEU A 60 6.50 6.26 -8.55
C LEU A 60 7.01 4.95 -9.18
N ILE A 61 8.19 4.48 -8.79
CA ILE A 61 8.75 3.19 -9.21
C ILE A 61 7.80 2.05 -8.83
N PHE A 62 7.27 2.05 -7.61
CA PHE A 62 6.32 1.04 -7.15
C PHE A 62 5.06 0.99 -8.03
N ILE A 63 4.48 2.13 -8.39
CA ILE A 63 3.28 2.18 -9.24
C ILE A 63 3.57 1.60 -10.63
N ILE A 64 4.72 1.92 -11.23
CA ILE A 64 5.11 1.40 -12.54
C ILE A 64 5.29 -0.12 -12.46
N LEU A 65 6.04 -0.60 -11.47
CA LEU A 65 6.27 -2.04 -11.30
C LEU A 65 4.97 -2.79 -10.99
N ASP A 66 4.04 -2.22 -10.22
CA ASP A 66 2.75 -2.85 -9.94
C ASP A 66 1.94 -3.03 -11.23
N ILE A 67 1.88 -2.01 -12.09
CA ILE A 67 1.24 -2.11 -13.41
C ILE A 67 1.91 -3.19 -14.27
N GLU A 68 3.24 -3.24 -14.32
CA GLU A 68 3.95 -4.25 -15.08
C GLU A 68 3.68 -5.66 -14.54
N THR A 69 3.66 -5.87 -13.22
CA THR A 69 3.34 -7.18 -12.64
C THR A 69 1.93 -7.63 -12.98
N ILE A 70 0.95 -6.72 -12.98
CA ILE A 70 -0.43 -7.01 -13.42
C ILE A 70 -0.42 -7.44 -14.89
N THR A 71 0.32 -6.74 -15.76
CA THR A 71 0.40 -7.13 -17.18
C THR A 71 1.04 -8.50 -17.38
N VAL A 72 2.11 -8.81 -16.64
CA VAL A 72 2.79 -10.12 -16.71
C VAL A 72 1.90 -11.24 -16.16
N LEU A 73 1.12 -11.00 -15.10
CA LEU A 73 0.29 -12.02 -14.46
C LEU A 73 -1.04 -12.27 -15.19
N PHE A 74 -1.74 -11.22 -15.63
CA PHE A 74 -3.09 -11.34 -16.16
C PHE A 74 -3.16 -11.54 -17.68
N HIS A 75 -2.21 -10.99 -18.43
CA HIS A 75 -2.22 -11.11 -19.89
C HIS A 75 -2.02 -12.55 -20.40
N PRO A 76 -1.15 -13.42 -19.82
CA PRO A 76 -1.05 -14.81 -20.22
C PRO A 76 -2.40 -15.53 -20.14
N LEU A 77 -3.15 -15.31 -19.04
CA LEU A 77 -4.43 -15.96 -18.78
C LEU A 77 -5.47 -15.67 -19.87
N MET A 78 -5.38 -14.50 -20.52
CA MET A 78 -6.29 -14.10 -21.60
C MET A 78 -5.89 -14.67 -22.97
N VAL A 79 -4.58 -14.86 -23.21
CA VAL A 79 -4.04 -15.26 -24.54
C VAL A 79 -3.70 -16.76 -24.59
N MET A 80 -3.97 -17.51 -23.52
CA MET A 80 -3.79 -18.98 -23.49
C MET A 80 -4.62 -19.71 -24.57
N SER A 81 -5.67 -19.11 -25.11
CA SER A 81 -6.43 -19.65 -26.25
C SER A 81 -5.69 -19.57 -27.59
N ASP A 82 -4.72 -18.66 -27.73
CA ASP A 82 -4.15 -18.26 -29.02
C ASP A 82 -2.82 -18.99 -29.33
N GLY A 83 -2.47 -20.01 -28.54
CA GLY A 83 -1.31 -20.87 -28.78
C GLY A 83 0.05 -20.16 -28.58
N GLY A 84 0.99 -20.36 -29.52
CA GLY A 84 2.39 -19.93 -29.39
C GLY A 84 2.61 -18.41 -29.33
N LEU A 85 1.65 -17.60 -29.80
CA LEU A 85 1.75 -16.13 -29.74
C LEU A 85 1.63 -15.61 -28.31
N GLY A 86 0.76 -16.21 -27.48
CA GLY A 86 0.64 -15.86 -26.07
C GLY A 86 1.95 -16.08 -25.32
N PHE A 87 2.62 -17.21 -25.56
CA PHE A 87 3.91 -17.52 -24.95
C PHE A 87 5.00 -16.50 -25.31
N VAL A 88 5.09 -16.10 -26.59
CA VAL A 88 6.05 -15.07 -27.03
C VAL A 88 5.78 -13.73 -26.36
N PHE A 89 4.51 -13.36 -26.19
CA PHE A 89 4.15 -12.12 -25.50
C PHE A 89 4.60 -12.12 -24.03
N VAL A 90 4.39 -13.24 -23.30
CA VAL A 90 4.84 -13.37 -21.91
C VAL A 90 6.35 -13.24 -21.81
N LEU A 91 7.11 -13.85 -22.73
CA LEU A 91 8.56 -13.74 -22.75
C LEU A 91 9.02 -12.29 -22.97
N ILE A 92 8.37 -11.55 -23.86
CA ILE A 92 8.67 -10.13 -24.09
C ILE A 92 8.33 -9.31 -22.85
N ALA A 93 7.16 -9.52 -22.25
CA ALA A 93 6.73 -8.80 -21.05
C ALA A 93 7.70 -9.03 -19.87
N LEU A 94 8.14 -10.28 -19.66
CA LEU A 94 9.15 -10.62 -18.66
C LEU A 94 10.51 -9.98 -18.95
N TRP A 95 10.93 -9.94 -20.22
CA TRP A 95 12.19 -9.29 -20.60
C TRP A 95 12.16 -7.78 -20.33
N VAL A 96 11.04 -7.13 -20.63
CA VAL A 96 10.82 -5.71 -20.33
C VAL A 96 10.82 -5.46 -18.83
N PHE A 97 10.07 -6.24 -18.05
CA PHE A 97 10.00 -6.14 -16.59
C PHE A 97 11.39 -6.26 -15.95
N CYS A 98 12.15 -7.30 -16.30
CA CYS A 98 13.50 -7.51 -15.79
C CYS A 98 14.49 -6.43 -16.29
N GLY A 99 14.35 -5.99 -17.54
CA GLY A 99 15.24 -4.98 -18.12
C GLY A 99 15.07 -3.61 -17.47
N LEU A 100 13.83 -3.17 -17.26
CA LEU A 100 13.50 -1.89 -16.64
C LEU A 100 13.89 -1.87 -15.17
N THR A 101 13.56 -2.92 -14.41
CA THR A 101 13.96 -3.06 -12.99
C THR A 101 15.48 -3.01 -12.82
N LEU A 102 16.23 -3.74 -13.66
CA LEU A 102 17.70 -3.69 -13.65
C LEU A 102 18.23 -2.29 -13.98
N TRP A 103 17.64 -1.61 -14.96
CA TRP A 103 18.07 -0.26 -15.33
C TRP A 103 17.85 0.76 -14.21
N GLU A 104 16.71 0.70 -13.53
CA GLU A 104 16.41 1.56 -12.37
C GLU A 104 17.35 1.31 -11.20
N TRP A 105 17.69 0.03 -10.97
CA TRP A 105 18.66 -0.34 -9.95
C TRP A 105 20.06 0.20 -10.28
N LEU A 106 20.52 0.06 -11.51
CA LEU A 106 21.81 0.60 -11.95
C LEU A 106 21.87 2.14 -11.86
N LYS A 107 20.73 2.82 -11.97
CA LYS A 107 20.64 4.27 -11.76
C LYS A 107 20.59 4.71 -10.29
N GLY A 108 20.59 3.77 -9.35
CA GLY A 108 20.47 4.05 -7.92
C GLY A 108 19.08 4.55 -7.52
N GLY A 109 18.05 4.31 -8.34
CA GLY A 109 16.66 4.69 -8.01
C GLY A 109 16.10 3.90 -6.82
N LEU A 110 16.66 2.72 -6.56
CA LEU A 110 16.30 1.84 -5.45
C LEU A 110 17.22 1.97 -4.23
N ASP A 111 18.23 2.85 -4.25
CA ASP A 111 19.15 3.00 -3.13
C ASP A 111 18.55 3.90 -2.04
N TRP A 112 18.49 3.37 -0.81
CA TRP A 112 17.93 4.08 0.34
C TRP A 112 18.97 4.94 1.07
N VAL A 113 20.24 4.60 0.93
CA VAL A 113 21.37 5.19 1.64
C VAL A 113 22.45 5.51 0.61
N LEU A 114 22.94 6.75 0.62
CA LEU A 114 24.28 7.08 0.11
C LEU A 114 25.25 6.91 1.27
#